data_AF-A0A920P4S7-F1
#
_entry.id   AF-A0A920P4S7-F1
#
_cell.length_a   1.000
_cell.length_b   1.000
_cell.length_c   1.000
_cell.angle_alpha   90.00
_cell.angle_beta   90.00
_cell.angle_gamma   90.00
#
_symmetry.space_group_name_H-M   'P 1'
#
loop_
_entity.id
_entity.type
_entity.pdbx_description
1 polymer ?
#
loop_
_entity_poly.entity_id
_entity_poly.type
_entity_poly.pdbx_seq_one_letter_code
_entity_poly.pdbx_strand_id
1 'polypeptide(L)'
;MKIERATLREIPLRLKEFFEISSGGQQDRRILLLTLCGEGLEGWSECVASEDPSYAYETTETAWHILTDYILPEIIGGQADAPEKILDPVHWIRGHPMARAAVEMAGWDLAARAEGVSLSQKLGGERETYRLVSAWESSRQMTNCTTRSRVISKRATLG
;
A
#
# COMPACT_ATOMS: atom_id res chain seq x y z
N MET A 1 2.73 -18.25 -1.62
CA MET A 1 3.23 -17.21 -2.54
C MET A 1 4.63 -16.80 -2.15
N LYS A 2 5.55 -16.79 -3.11
CA LYS A 2 6.92 -16.29 -2.90
C LYS A 2 6.99 -14.80 -3.23
N ILE A 3 7.51 -13.98 -2.32
CA ILE A 3 7.73 -12.55 -2.61
C ILE A 3 9.15 -12.37 -3.14
N GLU A 4 9.29 -11.94 -4.39
CA GLU A 4 10.60 -11.82 -5.05
C GLU A 4 11.14 -10.39 -5.01
N ARG A 5 10.24 -9.40 -5.09
CA ARG A 5 10.58 -7.98 -5.16
C ARG A 5 9.46 -7.15 -4.58
N ALA A 6 9.81 -6.04 -3.95
CA ALA A 6 8.87 -4.97 -3.61
C ALA A 6 9.32 -3.66 -4.25
N THR A 7 8.36 -2.84 -4.69
CA THR A 7 8.62 -1.47 -5.12
C THR A 7 7.71 -0.53 -4.36
N LEU A 8 8.31 0.39 -3.60
CA LEU A 8 7.60 1.47 -2.93
C LEU A 8 7.80 2.77 -3.70
N ARG A 9 6.71 3.45 -4.04
CA ARG A 9 6.73 4.72 -4.78
C ARG A 9 6.05 5.79 -3.96
N GLU A 10 6.64 6.97 -3.96
CA GLU A 10 6.05 8.17 -3.39
C GLU A 10 5.63 9.09 -4.53
N ILE A 11 4.33 9.35 -4.61
CA ILE A 11 3.64 10.03 -5.71
C ILE A 11 3.04 11.32 -5.16
N PRO A 12 3.56 12.51 -5.51
CA PRO A 12 2.94 13.79 -5.18
C PRO A 12 1.73 14.05 -6.10
N LEU A 13 0.55 14.16 -5.51
CA LEU A 13 -0.69 14.42 -6.22
C LEU A 13 -1.36 15.68 -5.68
N ARG A 14 -1.53 16.69 -6.53
CA ARG A 14 -2.31 17.88 -6.18
C ARG A 14 -3.81 17.57 -6.24
N LEU A 15 -4.51 17.78 -5.12
CA LEU A 15 -5.97 17.67 -5.04
C LEU A 15 -6.63 18.74 -5.92
N LYS A 16 -7.83 18.43 -6.42
CA LYS A 16 -8.59 19.37 -7.26
C LYS A 16 -9.06 20.59 -6.47
N GLU A 17 -9.55 20.36 -5.27
CA GLU A 17 -9.97 21.40 -4.34
C GLU A 17 -9.14 21.28 -3.07
N PHE A 18 -8.97 22.43 -2.42
CA PHE A 18 -8.36 22.48 -1.11
C PHE A 18 -9.24 21.72 -0.12
N PHE A 19 -8.66 20.72 0.54
CA PHE A 19 -9.37 19.93 1.53
C PHE A 19 -9.08 20.48 2.92
N GLU A 20 -10.09 21.01 3.61
CA GLU A 20 -9.93 21.63 4.93
C GLU A 20 -10.68 20.85 6.01
N ILE A 21 -9.99 20.58 7.11
CA ILE A 21 -10.52 20.00 8.34
C ILE A 21 -10.10 20.85 9.54
N SER A 22 -10.64 20.56 10.72
CA SER A 22 -10.34 21.33 11.94
C SER A 22 -8.86 21.37 12.31
N SER A 23 -8.09 20.37 11.90
CA SER A 23 -6.66 20.25 12.17
C SER A 23 -5.76 20.89 11.11
N GLY A 24 -6.33 21.45 10.04
CA GLY A 24 -5.58 22.08 8.96
C GLY A 24 -6.19 21.80 7.59
N GLY A 25 -5.55 22.33 6.56
CA GLY A 25 -5.98 22.11 5.19
C GLY A 25 -4.85 21.62 4.30
N GLN A 26 -5.24 20.98 3.20
CA GLN A 26 -4.34 20.21 2.36
C GLN A 26 -4.68 20.40 0.89
N GLN A 27 -3.67 20.81 0.11
CA GLN A 27 -3.76 20.94 -1.34
C GLN A 27 -3.04 19.80 -2.07
N ASP A 28 -1.96 19.28 -1.48
CA ASP A 28 -1.10 18.27 -2.09
C ASP A 28 -1.09 17.02 -1.21
N ARG A 29 -1.14 15.85 -1.85
CA ARG A 29 -1.07 14.52 -1.25
C ARG A 29 0.24 13.85 -1.62
N ARG A 30 0.85 13.13 -0.69
CA ARG A 30 2.01 12.25 -0.88
C ARG A 30 1.51 10.84 -0.71
N ILE A 31 1.37 10.15 -1.84
CA ILE A 31 0.78 8.82 -1.89
C ILE A 31 1.90 7.79 -1.91
N LEU A 32 1.85 6.84 -0.99
CA LEU A 32 2.75 5.70 -0.96
C LEU A 32 2.10 4.50 -1.65
N LEU A 33 2.56 4.20 -2.87
CA LEU A 33 2.08 3.08 -3.67
C LEU A 33 3.08 1.91 -3.58
N LEU A 34 2.63 0.78 -3.04
CA LEU A 34 3.42 -0.43 -2.90
C LEU A 34 3.00 -1.46 -3.94
N THR A 35 4.00 -2.02 -4.62
CA THR A 35 3.85 -3.21 -5.48
C THR A 35 4.65 -4.36 -4.88
N LEU A 36 4.03 -5.52 -4.67
CA LEU A 36 4.71 -6.78 -4.35
C LEU A 36 4.69 -7.69 -5.59
N CYS A 37 5.84 -8.23 -5.95
CA CYS A 37 6.01 -9.09 -7.12
C CYS A 37 6.39 -10.50 -6.69
N GLY A 38 5.76 -11.50 -7.29
CA GLY A 38 6.03 -12.91 -7.03
C GLY A 38 5.43 -13.78 -8.12
N GLU A 39 6.15 -14.81 -8.55
CA GLU A 39 5.63 -15.81 -9.51
C GLU A 39 5.14 -15.19 -10.83
N GLY A 40 5.78 -14.10 -11.28
CA GLY A 40 5.41 -13.36 -12.50
C GLY A 40 4.20 -12.44 -12.37
N LEU A 41 3.62 -12.30 -11.17
CA LEU A 41 2.46 -11.46 -10.89
C LEU A 41 2.84 -10.25 -10.02
N GLU A 42 1.98 -9.24 -10.02
CA GLU A 42 2.14 -8.03 -9.21
C GLU A 42 0.85 -7.73 -8.43
N GLY A 43 0.95 -7.66 -7.10
CA GLY A 43 -0.10 -7.15 -6.21
C GLY A 43 0.15 -5.70 -5.82
N TRP A 44 -0.91 -4.91 -5.72
CA TRP A 44 -0.87 -3.47 -5.50
C TRP A 44 -1.58 -3.07 -4.19
N SER A 45 -1.06 -2.02 -3.55
CA SER A 45 -1.72 -1.36 -2.42
C SER A 45 -1.27 0.09 -2.26
N GLU A 46 -2.04 0.84 -1.50
CA GLU A 46 -1.71 2.21 -1.09
C GLU A 46 -1.59 2.26 0.44
N CYS A 47 -0.52 2.88 0.95
CA CYS A 47 -0.47 3.27 2.36
C CYS A 47 -1.12 4.64 2.51
N VAL A 48 -2.11 4.71 3.41
CA VAL A 48 -2.98 5.89 3.58
C VAL A 48 -2.45 6.92 4.59
N ALA A 49 -1.21 6.76 5.06
CA ALA A 49 -0.60 7.65 6.03
C ALA A 49 -0.39 9.06 5.43
N SER A 50 -0.92 10.08 6.13
CA SER A 50 -0.81 11.48 5.74
C SER A 50 0.60 12.05 5.96
N GLU A 51 0.84 13.28 5.57
CA GLU A 51 2.14 13.96 5.60
C GLU A 51 2.49 14.44 7.01
N ASP A 52 1.47 14.78 7.77
CA ASP A 52 1.56 15.23 9.14
C ASP A 52 0.70 14.35 10.06
N PRO A 53 1.03 14.28 11.36
CA PRO A 53 0.36 13.38 12.28
C PRO A 53 -0.95 13.97 12.84
N SER A 54 -1.74 14.68 12.03
CA SER A 54 -3.01 15.28 12.48
C SER A 54 -4.15 14.26 12.63
N TYR A 55 -4.24 13.29 11.71
CA TYR A 55 -5.27 12.24 11.77
C TYR A 55 -4.84 11.03 12.60
N ALA A 56 -3.58 10.61 12.44
CA ALA A 56 -2.97 9.50 13.15
C ALA A 56 -1.50 9.80 13.39
N TYR A 57 -0.84 9.04 14.27
CA TYR A 57 0.59 9.23 14.53
C TYR A 57 1.48 8.78 13.36
N GLU A 58 0.96 7.96 12.45
CA GLU A 58 1.69 7.55 11.24
C GLU A 58 1.66 8.66 10.20
N THR A 59 2.85 9.02 9.72
CA THR A 59 3.04 9.87 8.55
C THR A 59 3.65 9.10 7.38
N THR A 60 3.61 9.69 6.17
CA THR A 60 4.29 9.23 4.97
C THR A 60 5.76 8.89 5.25
N GLU A 61 6.49 9.73 6.00
CA GLU A 61 7.88 9.49 6.40
C GLU A 61 8.02 8.28 7.32
N THR A 62 7.18 8.19 8.35
CA THR A 62 7.25 7.08 9.30
C THR A 62 6.89 5.76 8.61
N ALA A 63 5.89 5.76 7.73
CA ALA A 63 5.49 4.60 6.95
C ALA A 63 6.59 4.20 5.96
N TRP A 64 7.20 5.17 5.26
CA TRP A 64 8.34 4.92 4.38
C TRP A 64 9.48 4.25 5.14
N HIS A 65 9.88 4.81 6.29
CA HIS A 65 10.95 4.26 7.12
C HIS A 65 10.64 2.82 7.56
N ILE A 66 9.46 2.59 8.15
CA ILE A 66 9.07 1.28 8.66
C ILE A 66 8.96 0.24 7.54
N LEU A 67 8.40 0.63 6.38
CA LEU A 67 8.33 -0.23 5.21
C LEU A 67 9.71 -0.59 4.69
N THR A 68 10.59 0.39 4.45
CA THR A 68 11.84 0.15 3.74
C THR A 68 12.93 -0.44 4.61
N ASP A 69 12.95 -0.11 5.90
CA ASP A 69 14.07 -0.44 6.77
C ASP A 69 13.77 -1.65 7.66
N TYR A 70 12.50 -2.01 7.85
CA TYR A 70 12.11 -3.14 8.71
C TYR A 70 11.17 -4.15 8.03
N ILE A 71 10.05 -3.72 7.43
CA ILE A 71 9.04 -4.69 6.97
C ILE A 71 9.45 -5.38 5.66
N LEU A 72 9.71 -4.61 4.61
CA LEU A 72 9.97 -5.16 3.28
C LEU A 72 11.24 -6.04 3.22
N PRO A 73 12.35 -5.72 3.90
CA PRO A 73 13.53 -6.59 3.92
C PRO A 73 13.28 -8.00 4.46
N GLU A 74 12.39 -8.14 5.45
CA GLU A 74 12.10 -9.42 6.11
C GLU A 74 11.16 -10.31 5.29
N ILE A 75 10.23 -9.73 4.54
CA ILE A 75 9.27 -10.50 3.73
C ILE A 75 9.83 -10.89 2.35
N ILE A 76 10.78 -10.12 1.81
CA ILE A 76 11.34 -10.38 0.47
C ILE A 76 12.22 -11.63 0.49
N GLY A 77 11.99 -12.51 -0.47
CA GLY A 77 12.53 -13.85 -0.58
C GLY A 77 11.91 -14.86 0.38
N GLY A 78 10.95 -14.44 1.21
CA GLY A 78 10.15 -15.32 2.04
C GLY A 78 9.05 -16.02 1.24
N GLN A 79 8.51 -17.09 1.84
CA GLN A 79 7.32 -17.78 1.39
C GLN A 79 6.20 -17.53 2.41
N ALA A 80 5.05 -17.04 1.95
CA ALA A 80 3.84 -16.97 2.76
C ALA A 80 2.84 -18.04 2.28
N ASP A 81 2.34 -18.89 3.18
CA ASP A 81 1.36 -19.92 2.82
C ASP A 81 0.03 -19.31 2.36
N ALA A 82 -0.33 -18.18 2.94
CA ALA A 82 -1.59 -17.46 2.74
C ALA A 82 -1.36 -15.94 2.92
N PRO A 83 -2.17 -15.07 2.31
CA PRO A 83 -1.99 -13.62 2.42
C PRO A 83 -2.03 -13.11 3.87
N GLU A 84 -2.80 -13.74 4.75
CA GLU A 84 -2.92 -13.41 6.19
C GLU A 84 -1.59 -13.57 6.94
N LYS A 85 -0.73 -14.46 6.46
CA LYS A 85 0.56 -14.78 7.09
C LYS A 85 1.72 -13.93 6.56
N ILE A 86 1.48 -13.02 5.60
CA ILE A 86 2.57 -12.26 4.96
C ILE A 86 3.37 -11.41 5.96
N LEU A 87 2.75 -11.03 7.08
CA LEU A 87 3.37 -10.22 8.13
C LEU A 87 3.91 -11.06 9.30
N ASP A 88 3.81 -12.39 9.27
CA ASP A 88 4.33 -13.25 10.34
C ASP A 88 5.82 -13.01 10.64
N PRO A 89 6.72 -12.81 9.66
CA PRO A 89 8.15 -12.53 9.93
C PRO A 89 8.38 -11.24 10.74
N VAL A 90 7.41 -10.31 10.71
CA VAL A 90 7.52 -8.98 11.30
C VAL A 90 6.53 -8.75 12.44
N HIS A 91 5.95 -9.82 12.99
CA HIS A 91 4.99 -9.77 14.10
C HIS A 91 5.51 -9.01 15.35
N TRP A 92 6.83 -8.93 15.51
CA TRP A 92 7.51 -8.24 16.60
C TRP A 92 7.44 -6.70 16.50
N ILE A 93 7.15 -6.15 15.31
CA ILE A 93 7.00 -4.71 15.09
C ILE A 93 5.69 -4.23 15.72
N ARG A 94 5.79 -3.33 16.69
CA ARG A 94 4.63 -2.76 17.40
C ARG A 94 4.08 -1.56 16.65
N GLY A 95 2.75 -1.45 16.57
CA GLY A 95 2.07 -0.35 15.90
C GLY A 95 2.16 -0.42 14.38
N HIS A 96 2.18 0.75 13.75
CA HIS A 96 2.25 0.99 12.31
C HIS A 96 1.17 0.28 11.47
N PRO A 97 -0.14 0.33 11.87
CA PRO A 97 -1.20 -0.35 11.15
C PRO A 97 -1.32 0.08 9.68
N MET A 98 -1.11 1.36 9.34
CA MET A 98 -1.21 1.82 7.94
C MET A 98 -0.06 1.27 7.09
N ALA A 99 1.17 1.28 7.62
CA ALA A 99 2.31 0.67 6.93
C ALA A 99 2.14 -0.85 6.76
N ARG A 100 1.68 -1.53 7.81
CA ARG A 100 1.42 -2.98 7.79
C ARG A 100 0.28 -3.35 6.84
N ALA A 101 -0.80 -2.58 6.86
CA ALA A 101 -1.95 -2.76 5.97
C ALA A 101 -1.54 -2.63 4.50
N ALA A 102 -0.63 -1.73 4.14
CA ALA A 102 -0.15 -1.66 2.76
C ALA A 102 0.46 -3.00 2.30
N VAL A 103 1.32 -3.61 3.12
CA VAL A 103 1.90 -4.91 2.79
C VAL A 103 0.86 -6.02 2.73
N GLU A 104 -0.05 -6.05 3.70
CA GLU A 104 -1.11 -7.05 3.78
C GLU A 104 -2.07 -6.96 2.59
N MET A 105 -2.55 -5.76 2.24
CA MET A 105 -3.41 -5.51 1.08
C MET A 105 -2.72 -5.86 -0.25
N ALA A 106 -1.43 -5.55 -0.41
CA ALA A 106 -0.69 -5.96 -1.60
C ALA A 106 -0.55 -7.49 -1.68
N GLY A 107 -0.40 -8.15 -0.54
CA GLY A 107 -0.41 -9.61 -0.44
C GLY A 107 -1.75 -10.21 -0.85
N TRP A 108 -2.87 -9.63 -0.40
CA TRP A 108 -4.21 -10.05 -0.80
C TRP A 108 -4.47 -9.86 -2.30
N ASP A 109 -4.09 -8.71 -2.88
CA ASP A 109 -4.23 -8.47 -4.32
C ASP A 109 -3.37 -9.47 -5.12
N LEU A 110 -2.12 -9.72 -4.70
CA LEU A 110 -1.25 -10.72 -5.33
C LEU A 110 -1.88 -12.13 -5.25
N ALA A 111 -2.39 -12.52 -4.09
CA ALA A 111 -2.99 -13.83 -3.87
C ALA A 111 -4.32 -14.02 -4.63
N ALA A 112 -5.09 -12.96 -4.87
CA ALA A 112 -6.28 -13.00 -5.74
C ALA A 112 -5.89 -13.19 -7.21
N ARG A 113 -4.87 -12.47 -7.66
CA ARG A 113 -4.32 -12.61 -9.02
C ARG A 113 -3.74 -14.00 -9.26
N ALA A 114 -3.03 -14.57 -8.28
CA ALA A 114 -2.47 -15.92 -8.37
C ALA A 114 -3.55 -17.00 -8.53
N GLU A 115 -4.73 -16.80 -7.93
CA GLU A 115 -5.89 -17.69 -8.08
C GLU A 115 -6.76 -17.37 -9.29
N GLY A 116 -6.47 -16.29 -10.04
CA GLY A 116 -7.27 -15.86 -11.18
C GLY A 116 -8.67 -15.36 -10.81
N VAL A 117 -8.87 -14.91 -9.57
CA VAL A 117 -10.16 -14.40 -9.07
C VAL A 117 -10.08 -12.91 -8.76
N SER A 118 -11.24 -12.24 -8.70
CA SER A 118 -11.27 -10.87 -8.21
C SER A 118 -10.97 -10.81 -6.70
N LEU A 119 -10.39 -9.71 -6.23
CA LEU A 119 -10.17 -9.49 -4.80
C LEU A 119 -11.49 -9.57 -4.00
N SER A 120 -12.59 -9.06 -4.56
CA SER A 120 -13.93 -9.17 -3.95
C SER A 120 -14.32 -10.62 -3.70
N GLN A 121 -14.20 -11.49 -4.71
CA GLN A 121 -14.48 -12.92 -4.56
C GLN A 121 -13.58 -13.58 -3.53
N LYS A 122 -12.28 -13.25 -3.53
CA LYS A 122 -11.32 -13.79 -2.56
C LYS A 122 -11.67 -13.41 -1.12
N LEU A 123 -12.18 -12.20 -0.91
CA LEU A 123 -12.67 -11.72 0.38
C LEU A 123 -14.09 -12.23 0.74
N GLY A 124 -14.72 -13.05 -0.12
CA GLY A 124 -16.07 -13.57 0.10
C GLY A 124 -17.19 -12.59 -0.26
N GLY A 125 -16.93 -11.61 -1.11
CA GLY A 125 -17.92 -10.64 -1.58
C GLY A 125 -19.02 -11.29 -2.44
N GLU A 126 -20.28 -11.06 -2.07
CA GLU A 126 -21.46 -11.61 -2.75
C GLU A 126 -22.21 -10.59 -3.62
N ARG A 127 -21.82 -9.32 -3.57
CA ARG A 127 -22.52 -8.22 -4.25
C ARG A 127 -21.68 -7.61 -5.35
N GLU A 128 -22.31 -7.36 -6.49
CA GLU A 128 -21.67 -6.67 -7.62
C GLU A 128 -21.76 -5.15 -7.51
N THR A 129 -22.76 -4.62 -6.81
CA THR A 129 -22.97 -3.18 -6.68
C THR A 129 -23.30 -2.77 -5.25
N TYR A 130 -22.84 -1.59 -4.88
CA TYR A 130 -23.10 -0.96 -3.59
C TYR A 130 -23.66 0.43 -3.81
N ARG A 131 -24.65 0.83 -3.00
CA ARG A 131 -25.17 2.19 -3.01
C ARG A 131 -24.15 3.10 -2.34
N LEU A 132 -23.62 4.05 -3.12
CA LEU A 132 -22.78 5.12 -2.57
C LEU A 132 -23.68 6.22 -1.98
N VAL A 133 -23.29 6.72 -0.82
CA VAL A 133 -23.85 7.95 -0.24
C VAL A 133 -22.80 9.03 -0.46
N SER A 134 -23.16 10.10 -1.16
CA SER A 134 -22.25 11.21 -1.41
C SER A 134 -22.10 12.06 -0.15
N ALA A 135 -20.85 12.36 0.21
CA ALA A 135 -20.52 13.38 1.21
C ALA A 135 -20.25 14.76 0.58
N TRP A 136 -20.09 14.82 -0.76
CA TRP A 136 -19.73 16.04 -1.50
C TRP A 136 -19.92 15.86 -3.02
N GLU A 137 -19.95 16.96 -3.80
CA GLU A 137 -20.22 16.98 -5.26
C GLU A 137 -19.15 17.82 -5.97
N SER A 138 -18.31 17.25 -6.86
CA SER A 138 -17.27 18.05 -7.56
C SER A 138 -16.84 17.58 -8.96
N SER A 139 -16.28 18.56 -9.71
CA SER A 139 -16.11 18.64 -11.17
C SER A 139 -14.75 18.13 -11.70
N ARG A 140 -14.64 17.94 -13.03
CA ARG A 140 -13.55 17.21 -13.73
C ARG A 140 -12.42 18.12 -14.22
N GLN A 141 -11.15 17.79 -13.90
CA GLN A 141 -9.94 17.92 -14.76
C GLN A 141 -8.68 17.32 -14.05
N MET A 142 -7.65 16.89 -14.82
CA MET A 142 -6.43 16.17 -14.36
C MET A 142 -5.16 17.04 -14.47
N THR A 143 -4.14 16.78 -13.62
CA THR A 143 -2.79 17.40 -13.74
C THR A 143 -1.65 16.39 -13.50
N ASN A 144 -0.44 16.72 -13.99
CA ASN A 144 0.74 15.84 -14.08
C ASN A 144 1.54 15.68 -12.76
N CYS A 145 2.17 14.52 -12.57
CA CYS A 145 2.86 14.08 -11.35
C CYS A 145 4.33 13.68 -11.62
N THR A 146 5.23 13.93 -10.67
CA THR A 146 6.66 13.51 -10.72
C THR A 146 6.96 12.55 -9.57
N THR A 147 7.42 11.32 -9.84
CA THR A 147 7.42 10.21 -8.87
C THR A 147 8.80 9.87 -8.32
N ARG A 148 8.92 9.67 -7.00
CA ARG A 148 10.08 9.04 -6.36
C ARG A 148 9.83 7.54 -6.19
N SER A 149 10.83 6.69 -6.41
CA SER A 149 10.67 5.24 -6.25
C SER A 149 11.88 4.58 -5.60
N ARG A 150 11.62 3.51 -4.83
CA ARG A 150 12.62 2.62 -4.25
C ARG A 150 12.24 1.18 -4.55
N VAL A 151 13.16 0.45 -5.19
CA VAL A 151 13.02 -0.98 -5.48
C VAL A 151 13.85 -1.76 -4.47
N ILE A 152 13.23 -2.77 -3.87
CA ILE A 152 13.88 -3.68 -2.92
C ILE A 152 13.78 -5.09 -3.49
N SER A 153 14.94 -5.74 -3.66
CA SER A 153 15.05 -7.14 -4.07
C SER A 153 16.24 -7.76 -3.34
N LYS A 154 16.18 -9.07 -3.05
CA LYS A 154 17.38 -9.79 -2.61
C LYS A 154 18.33 -9.88 -3.80
N ARG A 155 19.57 -9.38 -3.64
CA ARG A 155 20.65 -9.71 -4.59
C ARG A 155 20.86 -11.22 -4.51
N ALA A 156 20.86 -11.90 -5.65
CA ALA A 156 21.32 -13.28 -5.71
C ALA A 156 22.80 -13.29 -5.28
N THR A 157 23.06 -13.69 -4.03
CA THR A 157 24.39 -14.13 -3.64
C THR A 157 24.63 -15.45 -4.35
N LEU A 158 25.41 -15.41 -5.44
CA LEU A 158 26.06 -16.57 -6.01
C LEU A 158 26.98 -17.14 -4.92
N GLY A 159 26.61 -18.29 -4.37
CA GLY A 159 27.39 -19.08 -3.40
C GLY A 159 27.18 -20.54 -3.70
#